data_AF-A0A7C5T0Q3-F1
#
_entry.id   AF-A0A7C5T0Q3-F1
#
_cell.length_a   1.000
_cell.length_b   1.000
_cell.length_c   1.000
_cell.angle_alpha   90.00
_cell.angle_beta   90.00
_cell.angle_gamma   90.00
#
_symmetry.space_group_name_H-M   'P 1'
#
loop_
_entity.id
_entity.type
_entity.pdbx_description
1 polymer ?
#
loop_
_entity_poly.entity_id
_entity_poly.type
_entity_poly.pdbx_seq_one_letter_code
_entity_poly.pdbx_strand_id
1 'polypeptide(L)'
;MSEYLETIESLKKRFKIAAVTDDWLGHPIIVFKTGGREEPPVLVTAGSSGVEVAGVYAALELTLQVDVERTVYILPSRDPTGFHEASYILSKILGESVSVESVADLRKLLTGVGAEFLLETGDLFLAIFKGVGVAASYSLDAHEAAELLEKEIQSQELTDTLDGTRILIAGRSPQTEGEGEMSHFLTVFAKEGKLLTYDDFSVETVPEVDFVRNFVDREDLGMVVDLHESKNSSGFYVSQSIEPSSGELTILYLVLDQVRQYGMELASRGTLESIGLQVLTEGLGCGKGHCGLVDYVTGKAYAFAFSTPLDKPLESRIRTLSVATLSALNAFAIACV
;
A
#
# COMPACT_ATOMS: atom_id res chain seq x y z
N MET A 1 7.40 14.23 -16.81
CA MET A 1 6.23 14.07 -15.91
C MET A 1 6.14 12.58 -15.63
N SER A 2 5.72 12.16 -14.43
CA SER A 2 5.64 10.73 -14.10
C SER A 2 4.48 10.06 -14.86
N GLU A 3 4.66 8.79 -15.26
CA GLU A 3 3.63 7.95 -15.90
C GLU A 3 2.35 7.86 -15.04
N TYR A 4 2.50 7.78 -13.72
CA TYR A 4 1.38 7.80 -12.78
C TYR A 4 0.54 9.08 -12.94
N LEU A 5 1.19 10.25 -12.97
CA LEU A 5 0.49 11.53 -13.10
C LEU A 5 -0.20 11.67 -14.46
N GLU A 6 0.44 11.20 -15.54
CA GLU A 6 -0.18 11.16 -16.87
C GLU A 6 -1.44 10.29 -16.88
N THR A 7 -1.39 9.14 -16.21
CA THR A 7 -2.52 8.22 -16.04
C THR A 7 -3.64 8.87 -15.23
N ILE A 8 -3.33 9.47 -14.08
CA ILE A 8 -4.30 10.18 -13.25
C ILE A 8 -4.99 11.31 -14.03
N GLU A 9 -4.24 12.12 -14.77
CA GLU A 9 -4.81 13.20 -15.59
C GLU A 9 -5.71 12.68 -16.73
N SER A 10 -5.41 11.50 -17.27
CA SER A 10 -6.29 10.82 -18.22
C SER A 10 -7.60 10.36 -17.56
N LEU A 11 -7.50 9.73 -16.39
CA LEU A 11 -8.66 9.23 -15.63
C LEU A 11 -9.57 10.37 -15.16
N LYS A 12 -9.03 11.50 -14.70
CA LYS A 12 -9.80 12.70 -14.30
C LYS A 12 -10.70 13.23 -15.41
N LYS A 13 -10.31 13.06 -16.68
CA LYS A 13 -11.12 13.50 -17.83
C LYS A 13 -12.29 12.56 -18.12
N ARG A 14 -12.22 11.31 -17.66
CA ARG A 14 -13.17 10.25 -18.01
C ARG A 14 -14.10 9.86 -16.85
N PHE A 15 -13.64 9.97 -15.62
CA PHE A 15 -14.36 9.53 -14.43
C PHE A 15 -14.67 10.67 -13.47
N LYS A 16 -15.72 10.48 -12.67
CA LYS A 16 -16.05 11.43 -11.60
C LYS A 16 -15.09 11.25 -10.43
N ILE A 17 -14.71 12.37 -9.82
CA ILE A 17 -13.89 12.41 -8.62
C ILE A 17 -14.83 12.50 -7.41
N ALA A 18 -14.77 11.53 -6.52
CA ALA A 18 -15.56 11.49 -5.29
C ALA A 18 -14.89 12.28 -4.16
N ALA A 19 -13.55 12.23 -4.10
CA ALA A 19 -12.74 12.97 -3.16
C ALA A 19 -11.33 13.16 -3.72
N VAL A 20 -10.65 14.22 -3.31
CA VAL A 20 -9.25 14.48 -3.67
C VAL A 20 -8.57 15.30 -2.57
N THR A 21 -7.33 14.98 -2.29
CA THR A 21 -6.37 15.80 -1.53
C THR A 21 -5.00 15.67 -2.19
N ASP A 22 -4.03 16.43 -1.72
CA ASP A 22 -2.62 16.22 -2.05
C ASP A 22 -1.89 15.63 -0.85
N ASP A 23 -0.85 14.84 -1.12
CA ASP A 23 0.12 14.40 -0.12
C ASP A 23 1.09 15.53 0.26
N TRP A 24 1.96 15.25 1.23
CA TRP A 24 2.95 16.22 1.72
C TRP A 24 3.94 16.75 0.67
N LEU A 25 4.11 16.09 -0.49
CA LEU A 25 4.96 16.56 -1.60
C LEU A 25 4.13 17.15 -2.77
N GLY A 26 2.82 17.26 -2.61
CA GLY A 26 1.89 17.83 -3.59
C GLY A 26 1.43 16.86 -4.68
N HIS A 27 1.53 15.55 -4.45
CA HIS A 27 0.99 14.55 -5.36
C HIS A 27 -0.47 14.21 -5.01
N PRO A 28 -1.33 14.01 -6.02
CA PRO A 28 -2.76 13.82 -5.76
C PRO A 28 -3.06 12.43 -5.17
N ILE A 29 -3.80 12.43 -4.06
CA ILE A 29 -4.51 11.29 -3.50
C ILE A 29 -5.97 11.43 -3.91
N ILE A 30 -6.44 10.53 -4.77
CA ILE A 30 -7.69 10.72 -5.51
C ILE A 30 -8.58 9.49 -5.43
N VAL A 31 -9.86 9.71 -5.13
CA VAL A 31 -10.90 8.68 -5.15
C VAL A 31 -11.77 8.88 -6.39
N PHE A 32 -11.73 7.92 -7.30
CA PHE A 32 -12.61 7.86 -8.46
C PHE A 32 -13.93 7.18 -8.12
N LYS A 33 -15.04 7.66 -8.67
CA LYS A 33 -16.34 6.97 -8.65
C LYS A 33 -16.56 6.27 -10.00
N THR A 34 -16.73 4.96 -9.94
CA THR A 34 -17.03 4.07 -11.06
C THR A 34 -18.21 3.13 -10.72
N GLY A 35 -18.53 2.19 -11.61
CA GLY A 35 -19.71 1.34 -11.52
C GLY A 35 -21.02 2.12 -11.71
N GLY A 36 -22.10 1.58 -11.15
CA GLY A 36 -23.45 2.12 -11.28
C GLY A 36 -23.84 3.07 -10.14
N ARG A 37 -25.04 2.86 -9.60
CA ARG A 37 -25.67 3.74 -8.61
C ARG A 37 -26.32 3.01 -7.44
N GLU A 38 -26.25 1.68 -7.40
CA GLU A 38 -26.78 0.93 -6.27
C GLU A 38 -25.92 1.15 -5.02
N GLU A 39 -26.60 1.09 -3.88
CA GLU A 39 -26.04 1.21 -2.53
C GLU A 39 -26.18 -0.15 -1.80
N PRO A 40 -25.39 -0.42 -0.75
CA PRO A 40 -24.30 0.42 -0.25
C PRO A 40 -23.08 0.42 -1.20
N PRO A 41 -22.20 1.45 -1.18
CA PRO A 41 -21.06 1.53 -2.06
C PRO A 41 -19.94 0.58 -1.62
N VAL A 42 -19.03 0.28 -2.55
CA VAL A 42 -17.80 -0.45 -2.26
C VAL A 42 -16.61 0.49 -2.38
N LEU A 43 -15.63 0.39 -1.47
CA LEU A 43 -14.32 1.00 -1.64
C LEU A 43 -13.30 -0.07 -2.03
N VAL A 44 -12.56 0.17 -3.11
CA VAL A 44 -11.33 -0.54 -3.45
C VAL A 44 -10.18 0.44 -3.29
N THR A 45 -9.15 0.09 -2.53
CA THR A 45 -7.98 0.96 -2.33
C THR A 45 -6.69 0.17 -2.40
N ALA A 46 -5.58 0.87 -2.67
CA ALA A 46 -4.25 0.30 -2.72
C ALA A 46 -3.18 1.31 -2.31
N GLY A 47 -1.92 0.87 -2.33
CA GLY A 47 -0.76 1.76 -2.23
C GLY A 47 -0.61 2.45 -0.89
N SER A 48 -0.87 1.74 0.23
CA SER A 48 -0.36 2.15 1.56
C SER A 48 1.16 2.05 1.65
N SER A 49 1.76 1.26 0.76
CA SER A 49 3.20 1.09 0.65
C SER A 49 3.60 1.38 -0.79
N GLY A 50 4.52 2.33 -0.98
CA GLY A 50 5.04 2.69 -2.30
C GLY A 50 5.80 1.57 -3.01
N VAL A 51 6.27 0.57 -2.24
CA VAL A 51 6.95 -0.61 -2.79
C VAL A 51 5.97 -1.69 -3.26
N GLU A 52 4.68 -1.61 -2.91
CA GLU A 52 3.65 -2.58 -3.31
C GLU A 52 2.94 -2.15 -4.61
N VAL A 53 3.72 -2.15 -5.70
CA VAL A 53 3.33 -1.53 -6.97
C VAL A 53 2.15 -2.23 -7.67
N ALA A 54 1.97 -3.54 -7.51
CA ALA A 54 0.94 -4.27 -8.23
C ALA A 54 -0.47 -3.86 -7.79
N GLY A 55 -0.65 -3.53 -6.50
CA GLY A 55 -1.91 -3.03 -5.97
C GLY A 55 -2.33 -1.73 -6.63
N VAL A 56 -1.39 -0.79 -6.81
CA VAL A 56 -1.66 0.51 -7.45
C VAL A 56 -2.04 0.31 -8.92
N TYR A 57 -1.29 -0.50 -9.66
CA TYR A 57 -1.61 -0.78 -11.07
C TYR A 57 -2.96 -1.51 -11.23
N ALA A 58 -3.26 -2.48 -10.37
CA ALA A 58 -4.56 -3.16 -10.38
C ALA A 58 -5.70 -2.19 -10.09
N ALA A 59 -5.56 -1.27 -9.13
CA ALA A 59 -6.57 -0.26 -8.85
C ALA A 59 -6.78 0.73 -10.03
N LEU A 60 -5.70 1.13 -10.71
CA LEU A 60 -5.79 1.93 -11.93
C LEU A 60 -6.52 1.18 -13.06
N GLU A 61 -6.22 -0.11 -13.26
CA GLU A 61 -6.90 -0.97 -14.23
C GLU A 61 -8.38 -1.15 -13.89
N LEU A 62 -8.70 -1.42 -12.62
CA LEU A 62 -10.07 -1.56 -12.13
C LEU A 62 -10.90 -0.31 -12.35
N THR A 63 -10.30 0.89 -12.27
CA THR A 63 -10.98 2.14 -12.62
C THR A 63 -11.56 2.12 -14.03
N LEU A 64 -10.89 1.45 -14.97
CA LEU A 64 -11.31 1.33 -16.35
C LEU A 64 -12.25 0.14 -16.62
N GLN A 65 -12.18 -0.91 -15.81
CA GLN A 65 -12.83 -2.21 -16.07
C GLN A 65 -14.08 -2.47 -15.27
N VAL A 66 -14.25 -1.83 -14.11
CA VAL A 66 -15.41 -2.09 -13.25
C VAL A 66 -16.71 -1.72 -13.97
N ASP A 67 -17.55 -2.73 -14.19
CA ASP A 67 -18.86 -2.65 -14.83
C ASP A 67 -19.86 -3.46 -14.00
N VAL A 68 -20.31 -2.86 -12.89
CA VAL A 68 -21.31 -3.42 -11.97
C VAL A 68 -22.34 -2.34 -11.63
N GLU A 69 -23.58 -2.72 -11.32
CA GLU A 69 -24.67 -1.77 -11.01
C GLU A 69 -24.44 -0.99 -9.70
N ARG A 70 -23.56 -1.49 -8.82
CA ARG A 70 -23.22 -0.87 -7.54
C ARG A 70 -22.25 0.29 -7.71
N THR A 71 -22.40 1.31 -6.87
CA THR A 71 -21.38 2.37 -6.75
C THR A 71 -20.06 1.76 -6.28
N VAL A 72 -18.98 2.00 -7.01
CA VAL A 72 -17.63 1.59 -6.61
C VAL A 72 -16.73 2.82 -6.55
N TYR A 73 -16.10 3.02 -5.40
CA TYR A 73 -15.06 4.00 -5.18
C TYR A 73 -13.70 3.31 -5.32
N ILE A 74 -12.79 3.93 -6.07
CA ILE A 74 -11.43 3.42 -6.25
C ILE A 74 -10.42 4.48 -5.86
N LEU A 75 -9.58 4.16 -4.89
CA LEU A 75 -8.44 4.95 -4.45
C LEU A 75 -7.14 4.25 -4.87
N PRO A 76 -6.51 4.64 -6.01
CA PRO A 76 -5.41 3.85 -6.55
C PRO A 76 -4.13 3.89 -5.70
N SER A 77 -3.84 4.99 -5.03
CA SER A 77 -2.64 5.13 -4.20
C SER A 77 -2.93 6.04 -3.01
N ARG A 78 -2.65 5.52 -1.81
CA ARG A 78 -2.66 6.29 -0.56
C ARG A 78 -1.33 7.04 -0.34
N ASP A 79 -0.22 6.47 -0.79
CA ASP A 79 1.12 7.06 -0.76
C ASP A 79 1.68 7.28 -2.18
N PRO A 80 1.18 8.29 -2.92
CA PRO A 80 1.69 8.56 -4.25
C PRO A 80 3.16 8.97 -4.21
N THR A 81 3.66 9.65 -3.17
CA THR A 81 5.10 9.92 -3.04
C THR A 81 5.94 8.64 -3.01
N GLY A 82 5.59 7.64 -2.21
CA GLY A 82 6.33 6.37 -2.20
C GLY A 82 6.26 5.60 -3.52
N PHE A 83 5.11 5.67 -4.21
CA PHE A 83 4.88 4.97 -5.48
C PHE A 83 5.57 5.59 -6.70
N HIS A 84 6.03 6.84 -6.62
CA HIS A 84 6.82 7.39 -7.73
C HIS A 84 8.26 6.86 -7.71
N GLU A 85 8.90 6.87 -8.88
CA GLU A 85 10.31 6.54 -8.98
C GLU A 85 11.16 7.37 -8.00
N ALA A 86 12.11 6.73 -7.32
CA ALA A 86 12.95 7.35 -6.30
C ALA A 86 13.72 8.55 -6.87
N SER A 87 14.24 8.41 -8.09
CA SER A 87 14.92 9.50 -8.80
C SER A 87 14.00 10.70 -9.06
N TYR A 88 12.72 10.46 -9.37
CA TYR A 88 11.73 11.53 -9.55
C TYR A 88 11.45 12.26 -8.23
N ILE A 89 11.25 11.51 -7.14
CA ILE A 89 10.98 12.08 -5.80
C ILE A 89 12.18 12.88 -5.29
N LEU A 90 13.38 12.32 -5.40
CA LEU A 90 14.60 13.03 -5.01
C LEU A 90 14.79 14.29 -5.87
N SER A 91 14.52 14.21 -7.18
CA SER A 91 14.60 15.39 -8.06
C SER A 91 13.65 16.51 -7.61
N LYS A 92 12.43 16.13 -7.18
CA LYS A 92 11.43 17.05 -6.63
C LYS A 92 11.90 17.71 -5.33
N ILE A 93 12.45 16.94 -4.38
CA ILE A 93 12.94 17.44 -3.08
C ILE A 93 14.17 18.36 -3.25
N LEU A 94 15.08 17.98 -4.16
CA LEU A 94 16.30 18.73 -4.41
C LEU A 94 16.03 20.01 -5.23
N GLY A 95 15.07 19.96 -6.15
CA GLY A 95 14.77 21.03 -7.11
C GLY A 95 15.63 20.98 -8.37
N GLU A 96 16.31 19.86 -8.61
CA GLU A 96 17.15 19.60 -9.78
C GLU A 96 17.02 18.15 -10.23
N SER A 97 17.36 17.84 -11.48
CA SER A 97 17.26 16.47 -12.00
C SER A 97 18.38 15.61 -11.44
N VAL A 98 18.02 14.49 -10.82
CA VAL A 98 18.96 13.49 -10.30
C VAL A 98 18.59 12.09 -10.77
N SER A 99 19.58 11.20 -10.74
CA SER A 99 19.39 9.77 -11.01
C SER A 99 20.11 8.99 -9.91
N VAL A 100 19.39 8.05 -9.30
CA VAL A 100 19.93 7.10 -8.34
C VAL A 100 19.51 5.69 -8.75
N GLU A 101 20.48 4.79 -8.84
CA GLU A 101 20.24 3.39 -9.23
C GLU A 101 20.69 2.43 -8.12
N SER A 102 21.41 2.94 -7.12
CA SER A 102 21.94 2.14 -6.02
C SER A 102 21.97 2.92 -4.71
N VAL A 103 22.06 2.20 -3.60
CA VAL A 103 22.24 2.80 -2.26
C VAL A 103 23.55 3.59 -2.18
N ALA A 104 24.58 3.18 -2.92
CA ALA A 104 25.84 3.90 -3.01
C ALA A 104 25.67 5.26 -3.73
N ASP A 105 24.88 5.30 -4.81
CA ASP A 105 24.55 6.54 -5.52
C ASP A 105 23.71 7.47 -4.64
N LEU A 106 22.72 6.91 -3.93
CA LEU A 106 21.91 7.66 -2.98
C LEU A 106 22.79 8.31 -1.90
N ARG A 107 23.69 7.54 -1.28
CA ARG A 107 24.61 8.07 -0.27
C ARG A 107 25.49 9.18 -0.85
N LYS A 108 26.08 8.96 -2.03
CA LYS A 108 26.92 9.95 -2.70
C LYS A 108 26.15 11.24 -3.02
N LEU A 109 24.91 11.11 -3.47
CA LEU A 109 24.01 12.23 -3.73
C LEU A 109 23.76 13.03 -2.44
N LEU A 110 23.35 12.35 -1.37
CA LEU A 110 23.06 12.97 -0.08
C LEU A 110 24.29 13.69 0.51
N THR A 111 25.48 13.09 0.42
CA THR A 111 26.73 13.76 0.79
C THR A 111 26.98 15.00 -0.09
N GLY A 112 26.75 14.89 -1.40
CA GLY A 112 26.99 15.99 -2.35
C GLY A 112 26.10 17.20 -2.13
N VAL A 113 24.86 17.01 -1.69
CA VAL A 113 23.91 18.09 -1.37
C VAL A 113 24.02 18.60 0.07
N GLY A 114 24.94 18.04 0.87
CA GLY A 114 25.18 18.45 2.24
C GLY A 114 24.09 18.00 3.23
N ALA A 115 23.49 16.83 3.00
CA ALA A 115 22.57 16.23 3.97
C ALA A 115 23.29 15.89 5.29
N GLU A 116 22.58 16.02 6.40
CA GLU A 116 23.09 15.68 7.73
C GLU A 116 22.83 14.20 8.02
N PHE A 117 23.87 13.41 8.24
CA PHE A 117 23.74 11.99 8.60
C PHE A 117 23.54 11.87 10.12
N LEU A 118 22.32 11.53 10.54
CA LEU A 118 21.97 11.36 11.96
C LEU A 118 22.26 9.94 12.47
N LEU A 119 22.24 8.95 11.56
CA LEU A 119 22.50 7.57 11.87
C LEU A 119 23.40 6.97 10.80
N GLU A 120 24.47 6.30 11.22
CA GLU A 120 25.29 5.46 10.36
C GLU A 120 25.70 4.21 11.12
N THR A 121 25.18 3.06 10.69
CA THR A 121 25.59 1.74 11.17
C THR A 121 26.34 1.01 10.06
N GLY A 122 26.76 -0.23 10.33
CA GLY A 122 27.39 -1.07 9.32
C GLY A 122 26.46 -1.44 8.15
N ASP A 123 25.14 -1.34 8.34
CA ASP A 123 24.14 -1.79 7.37
C ASP A 123 23.11 -0.72 6.99
N LEU A 124 22.87 0.29 7.82
CA LEU A 124 21.80 1.28 7.63
C LEU A 124 22.36 2.70 7.78
N PHE A 125 21.84 3.64 7.00
CA PHE A 125 21.99 5.06 7.30
C PHE A 125 20.66 5.81 7.29
N LEU A 126 20.60 6.92 8.03
CA LEU A 126 19.54 7.93 7.94
C LEU A 126 20.20 9.30 7.77
N ALA A 127 19.84 10.00 6.70
CA ALA A 127 20.24 11.38 6.49
C ALA A 127 19.01 12.30 6.46
N ILE A 128 19.14 13.51 7.00
CA ILE A 128 18.13 14.56 6.93
C ILE A 128 18.56 15.61 5.92
N PHE A 129 17.63 15.97 5.05
CA PHE A 129 17.79 17.08 4.12
C PHE A 129 16.50 17.86 3.98
N LYS A 130 16.55 19.18 4.20
CA LYS A 130 15.38 20.09 4.15
C LYS A 130 14.18 19.60 4.98
N GLY A 131 14.43 18.97 6.13
CA GLY A 131 13.37 18.45 7.02
C GLY A 131 12.75 17.12 6.57
N VAL A 132 13.32 16.46 5.56
CA VAL A 132 12.92 15.11 5.13
C VAL A 132 14.05 14.15 5.43
N GLY A 133 13.72 13.01 6.04
CA GLY A 133 14.63 11.89 6.22
C GLY A 133 14.70 11.02 4.99
N VAL A 134 15.89 10.54 4.67
CA VAL A 134 16.13 9.54 3.65
C VAL A 134 17.00 8.45 4.26
N ALA A 135 16.50 7.22 4.25
CA ALA A 135 17.16 6.07 4.83
C ALA A 135 17.33 4.96 3.79
N ALA A 136 18.38 4.17 3.95
CA ALA A 136 18.59 2.97 3.15
C ALA A 136 19.43 1.97 3.92
N SER A 137 19.09 0.68 3.76
CA SER A 137 19.94 -0.44 4.18
C SER A 137 20.77 -0.96 3.00
N TYR A 138 21.94 -1.53 3.28
CA TYR A 138 22.76 -2.22 2.28
C TYR A 138 22.33 -3.67 2.05
N SER A 139 21.64 -4.30 3.02
CA SER A 139 21.30 -5.73 2.96
C SER A 139 19.82 -6.07 3.16
N LEU A 140 19.02 -5.15 3.70
CA LEU A 140 17.61 -5.36 4.03
C LEU A 140 16.68 -4.73 2.99
N ASP A 141 15.46 -5.26 2.90
CA ASP A 141 14.37 -4.57 2.19
C ASP A 141 13.84 -3.38 2.99
N ALA A 142 12.92 -2.61 2.40
CA ALA A 142 12.44 -1.38 3.01
C ALA A 142 11.65 -1.61 4.32
N HIS A 143 10.90 -2.71 4.45
CA HIS A 143 10.13 -3.01 5.65
C HIS A 143 11.06 -3.47 6.79
N GLU A 144 12.03 -4.34 6.49
CA GLU A 144 13.07 -4.75 7.44
C GLU A 144 13.95 -3.56 7.86
N ALA A 145 14.30 -2.69 6.91
CA ALA A 145 15.05 -1.47 7.19
C ALA A 145 14.24 -0.52 8.08
N ALA A 146 12.92 -0.43 7.92
CA ALA A 146 12.05 0.35 8.80
C ALA A 146 12.05 -0.21 10.23
N GLU A 147 11.91 -1.52 10.40
CA GLU A 147 11.95 -2.15 11.73
C GLU A 147 13.31 -1.95 12.43
N LEU A 148 14.41 -2.04 11.67
CA LEU A 148 15.74 -1.76 12.21
C LEU A 148 15.89 -0.28 12.55
N LEU A 149 15.44 0.61 11.66
CA LEU A 149 15.52 2.05 11.87
C LEU A 149 14.75 2.49 13.12
N GLU A 150 13.54 1.97 13.35
CA GLU A 150 12.77 2.27 14.55
C GLU A 150 13.54 1.92 15.83
N LYS A 151 14.18 0.74 15.87
CA LYS A 151 15.01 0.30 16.99
C LYS A 151 16.22 1.23 17.21
N GLU A 152 16.86 1.66 16.12
CA GLU A 152 18.01 2.58 16.18
C GLU A 152 17.59 4.00 16.62
N ILE A 153 16.42 4.48 16.20
CA ILE A 153 15.89 5.78 16.63
C ILE A 153 15.70 5.81 18.15
N GLN A 154 15.17 4.71 18.71
CA GLN A 154 14.97 4.58 20.15
C GLN A 154 16.30 4.40 20.90
N SER A 155 17.20 3.57 20.39
CA SER A 155 18.47 3.26 21.06
C SER A 155 19.45 4.44 21.09
N GLN A 156 19.42 5.30 20.06
CA GLN A 156 20.30 6.45 19.93
C GLN A 156 19.65 7.77 20.36
N GLU A 157 18.50 7.71 21.04
CA GLU A 157 17.78 8.87 21.58
C GLU A 157 17.42 9.92 20.50
N LEU A 158 17.16 9.47 19.26
CA LEU A 158 16.79 10.33 18.13
C LEU A 158 15.29 10.66 18.09
N THR A 159 14.52 10.20 19.07
CA THR A 159 13.05 10.32 19.10
C THR A 159 12.58 11.77 18.99
N ASP A 160 13.09 12.66 19.85
CA ASP A 160 12.69 14.07 19.84
C ASP A 160 13.17 14.80 18.57
N THR A 161 14.33 14.39 18.03
CA THR A 161 14.91 14.97 16.81
C THR A 161 14.07 14.66 15.58
N LEU A 162 13.47 13.46 15.54
CA LEU A 162 12.73 12.96 14.38
C LEU A 162 11.22 13.11 14.51
N ASP A 163 10.69 13.52 15.67
CA ASP A 163 9.24 13.67 15.84
C ASP A 163 8.63 14.61 14.79
N GLY A 164 7.64 14.12 14.06
CA GLY A 164 6.99 14.84 12.97
C GLY A 164 7.73 14.79 11.63
N THR A 165 8.79 13.99 11.50
CA THR A 165 9.60 13.90 10.28
C THR A 165 9.07 12.82 9.33
N ARG A 166 8.98 13.15 8.03
CA ARG A 166 8.78 12.16 6.96
C ARG A 166 10.10 11.48 6.65
N ILE A 167 10.12 10.16 6.57
CA ILE A 167 11.30 9.39 6.21
C ILE A 167 10.98 8.53 4.98
N LEU A 168 11.80 8.68 3.94
CA LEU A 168 11.77 7.87 2.74
C LEU A 168 12.79 6.74 2.88
N ILE A 169 12.32 5.50 2.97
CA ILE A 169 13.16 4.33 3.11
C ILE A 169 13.27 3.65 1.75
N ALA A 170 14.50 3.56 1.23
CA ALA A 170 14.73 3.04 -0.11
C ALA A 170 14.28 1.58 -0.26
N GLY A 171 13.47 1.33 -1.29
CA GLY A 171 13.10 -0.02 -1.73
C GLY A 171 14.32 -0.81 -2.22
N ARG A 172 14.46 -2.04 -1.73
CA ARG A 172 15.46 -3.01 -2.21
C ARG A 172 14.79 -4.35 -2.44
N SER A 173 14.40 -4.58 -3.69
CA SER A 173 13.85 -5.85 -4.12
C SER A 173 14.36 -6.19 -5.52
N PRO A 174 15.68 -6.45 -5.70
CA PRO A 174 16.29 -6.61 -7.02
C PRO A 174 15.73 -7.81 -7.80
N GLN A 175 15.10 -8.77 -7.12
CA GLN A 175 14.43 -9.91 -7.75
C GLN A 175 12.96 -9.66 -8.05
N THR A 176 12.38 -8.57 -7.53
CA THR A 176 10.98 -8.21 -7.74
C THR A 176 10.85 -7.29 -8.95
N GLU A 177 10.14 -7.78 -9.96
CA GLU A 177 9.84 -7.01 -11.17
C GLU A 177 9.02 -5.76 -10.82
N GLY A 178 9.43 -4.59 -11.30
CA GLY A 178 8.79 -3.31 -10.97
C GLY A 178 9.34 -2.61 -9.72
N GLU A 179 10.15 -3.29 -8.89
CA GLU A 179 10.77 -2.70 -7.69
C GLU A 179 12.30 -2.55 -7.77
N GLY A 180 13.02 -3.40 -8.53
CA GLY A 180 14.46 -3.22 -8.79
C GLY A 180 15.34 -2.91 -7.54
N GLU A 181 16.48 -2.27 -7.78
CA GLU A 181 17.29 -1.64 -6.73
C GLU A 181 17.00 -0.14 -6.80
N MET A 182 16.50 0.48 -5.71
CA MET A 182 16.18 1.92 -5.66
C MET A 182 15.05 2.41 -6.58
N SER A 183 14.02 1.61 -6.89
CA SER A 183 12.91 2.11 -7.73
C SER A 183 11.93 3.01 -6.97
N HIS A 184 11.53 2.62 -5.76
CA HIS A 184 10.42 3.23 -5.01
C HIS A 184 10.83 3.42 -3.55
N PHE A 185 10.03 4.17 -2.79
CA PHE A 185 10.24 4.35 -1.36
C PHE A 185 9.11 3.73 -0.56
N LEU A 186 9.45 3.15 0.59
CA LEU A 186 8.52 3.04 1.70
C LEU A 186 8.53 4.39 2.43
N THR A 187 7.41 5.10 2.42
CA THR A 187 7.27 6.35 3.15
C THR A 187 6.74 6.07 4.55
N VAL A 188 7.44 6.58 5.56
CA VAL A 188 7.01 6.53 6.95
C VAL A 188 7.00 7.91 7.59
N PHE A 189 6.31 8.03 8.72
CA PHE A 189 6.23 9.25 9.52
C PHE A 189 6.68 8.93 10.93
N ALA A 190 7.77 9.56 11.36
CA ALA A 190 8.30 9.40 12.70
C ALA A 190 7.43 10.16 13.71
N LYS A 191 6.91 9.45 14.71
CA LYS A 191 6.09 10.02 15.78
C LYS A 191 6.35 9.27 17.09
N GLU A 192 6.74 9.99 18.13
CA GLU A 192 6.94 9.42 19.48
C GLU A 192 7.79 8.13 19.51
N GLY A 193 8.84 8.10 18.67
CA GLY A 193 9.78 6.98 18.59
C GLY A 193 9.27 5.77 17.81
N LYS A 194 8.13 5.91 17.12
CA LYS A 194 7.59 4.93 16.16
C LYS A 194 7.67 5.44 14.74
N LEU A 195 7.69 4.50 13.79
CA LEU A 195 7.59 4.79 12.36
C LEU A 195 6.20 4.38 11.85
N LEU A 196 5.33 5.38 11.70
CA LEU A 196 3.96 5.18 11.20
C LEU A 196 3.94 5.09 9.68
N THR A 197 3.12 4.19 9.15
CA THR A 197 2.87 3.93 7.73
C THR A 197 1.48 4.43 7.33
N TYR A 198 1.18 4.40 6.03
CA TYR A 198 -0.17 4.71 5.54
C TYR A 198 -1.18 3.58 5.81
N ASP A 199 -0.76 2.50 6.44
CA ASP A 199 -1.65 1.45 6.95
C ASP A 199 -1.94 1.59 8.46
N ASP A 200 -1.34 2.58 9.16
CA ASP A 200 -1.59 2.80 10.58
C ASP A 200 -2.91 3.54 10.82
N PHE A 201 -4.03 2.81 10.86
CA PHE A 201 -5.37 3.36 11.12
C PHE A 201 -5.69 3.59 12.63
N SER A 202 -4.67 3.73 13.47
CA SER A 202 -4.79 4.00 14.93
C SER A 202 -5.00 5.49 15.27
N VAL A 203 -5.31 5.85 16.52
CA VAL A 203 -5.54 7.27 16.91
C VAL A 203 -4.38 8.18 16.51
N GLU A 204 -3.14 7.71 16.66
CA GLU A 204 -1.95 8.33 16.08
C GLU A 204 -1.74 7.80 14.66
N THR A 205 -1.63 8.70 13.69
CA THR A 205 -1.54 8.32 12.29
C THR A 205 -0.82 9.35 11.44
N VAL A 206 -0.55 8.95 10.20
CA VAL A 206 -0.03 9.80 9.15
C VAL A 206 -1.15 10.71 8.64
N PRO A 207 -0.94 12.03 8.44
CA PRO A 207 -1.99 12.96 8.03
C PRO A 207 -2.84 12.54 6.82
N GLU A 208 -2.26 11.87 5.82
CA GLU A 208 -2.99 11.37 4.64
C GLU A 208 -3.95 10.21 4.97
N VAL A 209 -3.72 9.47 6.05
CA VAL A 209 -4.65 8.43 6.52
C VAL A 209 -5.95 9.06 7.02
N ASP A 210 -5.92 10.26 7.60
CA ASP A 210 -7.13 10.97 8.01
C ASP A 210 -8.05 11.28 6.83
N PHE A 211 -7.50 11.53 5.63
CA PHE A 211 -8.30 11.67 4.42
C PHE A 211 -9.09 10.39 4.13
N VAL A 212 -8.45 9.23 4.22
CA VAL A 212 -9.09 7.93 3.99
C VAL A 212 -10.12 7.63 5.08
N ARG A 213 -9.81 7.88 6.35
CA ARG A 213 -10.78 7.73 7.45
C ARG A 213 -12.02 8.58 7.26
N ASN A 214 -11.82 9.87 6.99
CA ASN A 214 -12.92 10.80 6.77
C ASN A 214 -13.78 10.39 5.57
N PHE A 215 -13.18 9.80 4.53
CA PHE A 215 -13.92 9.25 3.41
C PHE A 215 -14.75 8.03 3.84
N VAL A 216 -14.11 7.06 4.48
CA VAL A 216 -14.73 5.81 4.95
C VAL A 216 -15.84 6.04 5.98
N ASP A 217 -15.67 6.97 6.91
CA ASP A 217 -16.67 7.29 7.94
C ASP A 217 -17.87 8.07 7.37
N ARG A 218 -17.68 8.76 6.24
CA ARG A 218 -18.72 9.56 5.58
C ARG A 218 -19.55 8.73 4.62
N GLU A 219 -18.92 7.87 3.85
CA GLU A 219 -19.60 6.99 2.90
C GLU A 219 -20.06 5.74 3.65
N ASP A 220 -21.36 5.43 3.63
CA ASP A 220 -21.95 4.25 4.30
C ASP A 220 -21.57 2.95 3.56
N LEU A 221 -20.27 2.62 3.57
CA LEU A 221 -19.66 1.57 2.77
C LEU A 221 -20.19 0.19 3.17
N GLY A 222 -20.58 -0.60 2.18
CA GLY A 222 -20.99 -1.99 2.38
C GLY A 222 -19.83 -2.98 2.32
N MET A 223 -18.79 -2.63 1.56
CA MET A 223 -17.59 -3.45 1.45
C MET A 223 -16.34 -2.59 1.22
N VAL A 224 -15.21 -3.01 1.79
CA VAL A 224 -13.87 -2.45 1.60
C VAL A 224 -12.93 -3.57 1.16
N VAL A 225 -12.23 -3.35 0.05
CA VAL A 225 -11.17 -4.21 -0.46
C VAL A 225 -9.88 -3.40 -0.47
N ASP A 226 -8.87 -3.86 0.26
CA ASP A 226 -7.56 -3.26 0.29
C ASP A 226 -6.54 -4.16 -0.43
N LEU A 227 -5.82 -3.62 -1.40
CA LEU A 227 -4.89 -4.36 -2.25
C LEU A 227 -3.47 -4.19 -1.75
N HIS A 228 -2.84 -5.30 -1.40
CA HIS A 228 -1.52 -5.40 -0.79
C HIS A 228 -0.66 -6.43 -1.49
N GLU A 229 0.60 -6.47 -1.10
CA GLU A 229 1.55 -7.49 -1.48
C GLU A 229 2.34 -8.01 -0.27
N SER A 230 2.93 -9.20 -0.39
CA SER A 230 3.61 -9.84 0.74
C SER A 230 4.87 -10.56 0.28
N LYS A 231 5.98 -10.31 0.97
CA LYS A 231 7.21 -11.12 0.85
C LYS A 231 7.13 -12.45 1.60
N ASN A 232 6.20 -12.57 2.55
CA ASN A 232 6.11 -13.71 3.46
C ASN A 232 5.12 -14.78 2.98
N SER A 233 4.67 -14.68 1.73
CA SER A 233 3.80 -15.68 1.10
C SER A 233 4.35 -16.10 -0.26
N SER A 234 4.06 -17.34 -0.66
CA SER A 234 4.35 -17.87 -1.99
C SER A 234 3.12 -17.94 -2.91
N GLY A 235 1.94 -17.58 -2.40
CA GLY A 235 0.66 -17.60 -3.10
C GLY A 235 -0.31 -16.50 -2.64
N PHE A 236 -1.41 -16.34 -3.35
CA PHE A 236 -2.44 -15.34 -3.03
C PHE A 236 -3.16 -15.69 -1.72
N TYR A 237 -3.46 -14.67 -0.92
CA TYR A 237 -4.35 -14.85 0.23
C TYR A 237 -5.23 -13.63 0.49
N VAL A 238 -6.26 -13.88 1.27
CA VAL A 238 -7.11 -12.87 1.89
C VAL A 238 -6.89 -12.88 3.39
N SER A 239 -6.68 -11.72 3.97
CA SER A 239 -6.73 -11.51 5.42
C SER A 239 -7.93 -10.66 5.83
N GLN A 240 -8.45 -10.95 7.02
CA GLN A 240 -9.50 -10.19 7.69
C GLN A 240 -9.18 -10.03 9.17
N SER A 241 -9.76 -9.04 9.83
CA SER A 241 -9.49 -8.79 11.25
C SER A 241 -10.12 -9.80 12.21
N ILE A 242 -11.28 -10.33 11.84
CA ILE A 242 -12.07 -11.28 12.63
C ILE A 242 -12.59 -12.41 11.75
N GLU A 243 -13.14 -13.44 12.37
CA GLU A 243 -13.78 -14.54 11.64
C GLU A 243 -14.96 -14.03 10.78
N PRO A 244 -15.00 -14.36 9.48
CA PRO A 244 -16.03 -13.88 8.57
C PRO A 244 -17.42 -14.39 8.93
N SER A 245 -18.41 -13.53 8.68
CA SER A 245 -19.81 -13.93 8.64
C SER A 245 -20.11 -14.87 7.47
N SER A 246 -21.30 -15.48 7.46
CA SER A 246 -21.73 -16.33 6.34
C SER A 246 -21.81 -15.59 5.00
N GLY A 247 -22.15 -14.30 5.02
CA GLY A 247 -22.18 -13.45 3.83
C GLY A 247 -20.77 -13.24 3.26
N GLU A 248 -19.82 -12.91 4.13
CA GLU A 248 -18.41 -12.76 3.77
C GLU A 248 -17.80 -14.07 3.26
N LEU A 249 -18.06 -15.20 3.92
CA LEU A 249 -17.59 -16.51 3.46
C LEU A 249 -18.08 -16.85 2.06
N THR A 250 -19.32 -16.48 1.71
CA THR A 250 -19.85 -16.72 0.36
C THR A 250 -19.06 -15.94 -0.69
N ILE A 251 -18.75 -14.68 -0.40
CA ILE A 251 -17.94 -13.82 -1.27
C ILE A 251 -16.52 -14.38 -1.38
N LEU A 252 -15.89 -14.67 -0.24
CA LEU A 252 -14.52 -15.14 -0.16
C LEU A 252 -14.31 -16.47 -0.87
N TYR A 253 -15.23 -17.43 -0.73
CA TYR A 253 -15.11 -18.70 -1.45
C TYR A 253 -15.20 -18.53 -2.97
N LEU A 254 -16.04 -17.62 -3.46
CA LEU A 254 -16.07 -17.28 -4.88
C LEU A 254 -14.74 -16.65 -5.32
N VAL A 255 -14.24 -15.67 -4.56
CA VAL A 255 -12.95 -15.01 -4.84
C VAL A 255 -11.82 -16.04 -4.91
N LEU A 256 -11.68 -16.91 -3.92
CA LEU A 256 -10.63 -17.92 -3.87
C LEU A 256 -10.72 -18.92 -5.02
N ASP A 257 -11.95 -19.31 -5.42
CA ASP A 257 -12.15 -20.19 -6.57
C ASP A 257 -11.74 -19.52 -7.89
N GLN A 258 -12.15 -18.27 -8.11
CA GLN A 258 -11.79 -17.51 -9.30
C GLN A 258 -10.29 -17.22 -9.36
N VAL A 259 -9.66 -16.88 -8.23
CA VAL A 259 -8.20 -16.70 -8.18
C VAL A 259 -7.48 -18.01 -8.46
N ARG A 260 -7.91 -19.14 -7.89
CA ARG A 260 -7.30 -20.45 -8.19
C ARG A 260 -7.42 -20.80 -9.68
N GLN A 261 -8.52 -20.43 -10.32
CA GLN A 261 -8.77 -20.76 -11.72
C GLN A 261 -8.06 -19.80 -12.69
N TYR A 262 -8.02 -18.51 -12.39
CA TYR A 262 -7.64 -17.46 -13.34
C TYR A 262 -6.54 -16.51 -12.84
N GLY A 263 -6.20 -16.52 -11.56
CA GLY A 263 -5.11 -15.73 -10.98
C GLY A 263 -3.86 -16.57 -10.80
N MET A 264 -3.66 -17.05 -9.58
CA MET A 264 -2.49 -17.81 -9.16
C MET A 264 -2.84 -18.82 -8.04
N GLU A 265 -1.85 -19.59 -7.62
CA GLU A 265 -1.99 -20.51 -6.49
C GLU A 265 -2.31 -19.76 -5.19
N LEU A 266 -3.15 -20.37 -4.35
CA LEU A 266 -3.48 -19.84 -3.04
C LEU A 266 -2.37 -20.15 -2.03
N ALA A 267 -2.17 -19.27 -1.06
CA ALA A 267 -1.25 -19.50 0.04
C ALA A 267 -1.67 -20.75 0.84
N SER A 268 -0.68 -21.59 1.16
CA SER A 268 -0.93 -22.78 1.96
C SER A 268 -1.33 -22.44 3.39
N ARG A 269 -1.97 -23.37 4.09
CA ARG A 269 -2.29 -23.19 5.53
C ARG A 269 -1.03 -22.90 6.36
N GLY A 270 0.06 -23.63 6.11
CA GLY A 270 1.32 -23.41 6.84
C GLY A 270 1.93 -22.03 6.58
N THR A 271 1.78 -21.50 5.36
CA THR A 271 2.19 -20.13 5.02
C THR A 271 1.40 -19.11 5.84
N LEU A 272 0.07 -19.25 5.88
CA LEU A 272 -0.81 -18.35 6.63
C LEU A 272 -0.56 -18.41 8.15
N GLU A 273 -0.28 -19.59 8.70
CA GLU A 273 0.13 -19.76 10.10
C GLU A 273 1.45 -19.06 10.38
N SER A 274 2.42 -19.18 9.46
CA SER A 274 3.76 -18.58 9.65
C SER A 274 3.76 -17.06 9.65
N ILE A 275 2.80 -16.44 8.94
CA ILE A 275 2.59 -14.99 8.97
C ILE A 275 1.68 -14.54 10.11
N GLY A 276 1.26 -15.46 10.99
CA GLY A 276 0.52 -15.13 12.21
C GLY A 276 -1.00 -14.99 12.05
N LEU A 277 -1.58 -15.51 10.96
CA LEU A 277 -3.04 -15.56 10.79
C LEU A 277 -3.63 -16.84 11.37
N GLN A 278 -4.84 -16.73 11.93
CA GLN A 278 -5.69 -17.88 12.21
C GLN A 278 -6.25 -18.41 10.89
N VAL A 279 -5.90 -19.65 10.54
CA VAL A 279 -6.24 -20.21 9.23
C VAL A 279 -7.64 -20.81 9.20
N LEU A 280 -8.45 -20.32 8.26
CA LEU A 280 -9.79 -20.84 8.00
C LEU A 280 -9.78 -21.87 6.88
N THR A 281 -9.09 -21.54 5.79
CA THR A 281 -8.83 -22.44 4.65
C THR A 281 -7.58 -21.99 3.90
N GLU A 282 -7.17 -22.73 2.86
CA GLU A 282 -6.11 -22.27 1.96
C GLU A 282 -6.49 -20.92 1.34
N GLY A 283 -5.54 -19.98 1.36
CA GLY A 283 -5.73 -18.61 0.88
C GLY A 283 -6.63 -17.72 1.75
N LEU A 284 -7.10 -18.17 2.92
CA LEU A 284 -7.92 -17.33 3.81
C LEU A 284 -7.55 -17.52 5.28
N GLY A 285 -7.16 -16.42 5.90
CA GLY A 285 -6.94 -16.35 7.35
C GLY A 285 -7.55 -15.09 7.95
N CYS A 286 -7.70 -15.09 9.27
CA CYS A 286 -8.11 -13.92 10.03
C CYS A 286 -7.17 -13.63 11.20
N GLY A 287 -7.10 -12.37 11.60
CA GLY A 287 -6.28 -11.87 12.69
C GLY A 287 -6.23 -10.34 12.67
N LYS A 288 -6.29 -9.72 13.85
CA LYS A 288 -6.08 -8.28 13.99
C LYS A 288 -4.61 -7.91 13.84
N GLY A 289 -4.35 -6.69 13.37
CA GLY A 289 -3.02 -6.11 13.24
C GLY A 289 -2.32 -6.45 11.92
N HIS A 290 -3.02 -7.06 10.97
CA HIS A 290 -2.46 -7.46 9.67
C HIS A 290 -2.78 -6.49 8.52
N CYS A 291 -3.82 -5.69 8.66
CA CYS A 291 -4.15 -4.59 7.76
C CYS A 291 -4.97 -3.56 8.52
N GLY A 292 -4.42 -2.36 8.72
CA GLY A 292 -5.03 -1.37 9.59
C GLY A 292 -6.34 -0.82 9.03
N LEU A 293 -6.48 -0.67 7.71
CA LEU A 293 -7.77 -0.25 7.13
C LEU A 293 -8.87 -1.28 7.40
N VAL A 294 -8.57 -2.57 7.18
CA VAL A 294 -9.52 -3.67 7.43
C VAL A 294 -9.87 -3.76 8.91
N ASP A 295 -8.90 -3.59 9.81
CA ASP A 295 -9.13 -3.50 11.25
C ASP A 295 -10.05 -2.33 11.62
N TYR A 296 -9.83 -1.17 10.99
CA TYR A 296 -10.57 0.05 11.27
C TYR A 296 -12.04 -0.01 10.83
N VAL A 297 -12.33 -0.67 9.71
CA VAL A 297 -13.71 -0.79 9.18
C VAL A 297 -14.45 -2.03 9.67
N THR A 298 -13.78 -2.90 10.43
CA THR A 298 -14.39 -4.10 10.98
C THR A 298 -15.64 -3.77 11.80
N GLY A 299 -16.76 -4.41 11.46
CA GLY A 299 -18.06 -4.17 12.09
C GLY A 299 -18.86 -3.01 11.49
N LYS A 300 -18.29 -2.25 10.55
CA LYS A 300 -18.99 -1.22 9.76
C LYS A 300 -19.32 -1.72 8.35
N ALA A 301 -18.38 -2.43 7.72
CA ALA A 301 -18.49 -2.97 6.36
C ALA A 301 -17.90 -4.39 6.29
N TYR A 302 -18.20 -5.13 5.22
CA TYR A 302 -17.37 -6.28 4.85
C TYR A 302 -15.97 -5.79 4.49
N ALA A 303 -14.93 -6.44 5.00
CA ALA A 303 -13.58 -5.89 4.88
C ALA A 303 -12.57 -7.00 4.58
N PHE A 304 -11.83 -6.83 3.48
CA PHE A 304 -10.87 -7.81 2.97
C PHE A 304 -9.56 -7.13 2.58
N ALA A 305 -8.44 -7.69 3.01
CA ALA A 305 -7.13 -7.36 2.46
C ALA A 305 -6.70 -8.49 1.52
N PHE A 306 -6.47 -8.16 0.25
CA PHE A 306 -6.02 -9.08 -0.78
C PHE A 306 -4.53 -8.93 -0.96
N SER A 307 -3.79 -10.03 -0.85
CA SER A 307 -2.33 -10.00 -0.88
C SER A 307 -1.79 -10.95 -1.94
N THR A 308 -1.00 -10.42 -2.86
CA THR A 308 -0.18 -11.22 -3.77
C THR A 308 1.25 -11.36 -3.28
N PRO A 309 1.91 -12.49 -3.54
CA PRO A 309 3.32 -12.68 -3.25
C PRO A 309 4.21 -11.78 -4.13
N LEU A 310 5.16 -11.06 -3.52
CA LEU A 310 6.06 -10.14 -4.23
C LEU A 310 7.01 -10.84 -5.22
N ASP A 311 7.31 -12.12 -4.99
CA ASP A 311 8.24 -12.91 -5.80
C ASP A 311 7.69 -13.35 -7.18
N LYS A 312 6.47 -12.93 -7.54
CA LYS A 312 5.82 -13.28 -8.80
C LYS A 312 5.92 -12.16 -9.84
N PRO A 313 5.82 -12.50 -11.15
CA PRO A 313 5.82 -11.50 -12.21
C PRO A 313 4.76 -10.43 -11.98
N LEU A 314 5.09 -9.17 -12.26
CA LEU A 314 4.24 -8.01 -11.96
C LEU A 314 2.85 -8.14 -12.61
N GLU A 315 2.80 -8.52 -13.89
CA GLU A 315 1.54 -8.72 -14.62
C GLU A 315 0.66 -9.80 -13.96
N SER A 316 1.27 -10.86 -13.42
CA SER A 316 0.54 -11.93 -12.72
C SER A 316 -0.06 -11.46 -11.40
N ARG A 317 0.67 -10.61 -10.66
CA ARG A 317 0.21 -9.98 -9.42
C ARG A 317 -0.96 -9.04 -9.70
N ILE A 318 -0.81 -8.13 -10.67
CA ILE A 318 -1.86 -7.21 -11.13
C ILE A 318 -3.11 -7.98 -11.53
N ARG A 319 -2.98 -8.96 -12.44
CA ARG A 319 -4.10 -9.78 -12.93
C ARG A 319 -4.82 -10.49 -11.78
N THR A 320 -4.08 -11.04 -10.83
CA THR A 320 -4.66 -11.74 -9.68
C THR A 320 -5.49 -10.80 -8.80
N LEU A 321 -4.95 -9.62 -8.47
CA LEU A 321 -5.67 -8.61 -7.68
C LEU A 321 -6.92 -8.11 -8.42
N SER A 322 -6.83 -7.89 -9.73
CA SER A 322 -7.97 -7.54 -10.59
C SER A 322 -9.04 -8.65 -10.59
N VAL A 323 -8.65 -9.92 -10.77
CA VAL A 323 -9.57 -11.08 -10.71
C VAL A 323 -10.24 -11.19 -9.35
N ALA A 324 -9.47 -11.09 -8.26
CA ALA A 324 -9.99 -11.18 -6.90
C ALA A 324 -11.03 -10.08 -6.63
N THR A 325 -10.70 -8.84 -7.03
CA THR A 325 -11.56 -7.68 -6.80
C THR A 325 -12.84 -7.74 -7.62
N LEU A 326 -12.76 -8.02 -8.92
CA LEU A 326 -13.95 -8.16 -9.76
C LEU A 326 -14.85 -9.31 -9.28
N SER A 327 -14.25 -10.41 -8.80
CA SER A 327 -15.01 -11.52 -8.21
C SER A 327 -15.72 -11.10 -6.92
N ALA A 328 -15.04 -10.34 -6.05
CA ALA A 328 -15.61 -9.82 -4.82
C ALA A 328 -16.77 -8.85 -5.11
N LEU A 329 -16.60 -7.93 -6.06
CA LEU A 329 -17.63 -6.98 -6.48
C LEU A 329 -18.88 -7.69 -7.02
N ASN A 330 -18.69 -8.68 -7.90
CA ASN A 330 -19.81 -9.47 -8.46
C ASN A 330 -20.51 -10.30 -7.38
N ALA A 331 -19.75 -10.95 -6.49
CA ALA A 331 -20.32 -11.72 -5.39
C ALA A 331 -21.12 -10.85 -4.43
N PHE A 332 -20.56 -9.68 -4.07
CA PHE A 332 -21.22 -8.71 -3.21
C PHE A 332 -22.51 -8.20 -3.85
N ALA A 333 -22.51 -7.96 -5.17
CA ALA A 333 -23.70 -7.58 -5.92
C ALA A 333 -24.85 -8.56 -5.71
N ILE A 334 -24.56 -9.86 -5.73
CA ILE A 334 -25.54 -10.95 -5.56
C ILE A 334 -25.95 -11.12 -4.09
N ALA A 335 -25.00 -11.00 -3.15
CA ALA A 335 -25.23 -11.28 -1.73
C ALA A 335 -26.07 -10.23 -1.00
N CYS A 336 -26.15 -9.01 -1.54
CA CYS A 336 -26.84 -7.87 -0.91
C CYS A 336 -28.11 -7.43 -1.65
N VAL A 337 -28.74 -8.34 -2.41
CA VAL A 337 -30.09 -8.15 -2.98
C VAL A 337 -31.17 -8.45 -1.93
#